data_AF-A0A821ULN6-F1
#
_entry.id   AF-A0A821ULN6-F1
#
_cell.length_a   1.000
_cell.length_b   1.000
_cell.length_c   1.000
_cell.angle_alpha   90.00
_cell.angle_beta   90.00
_cell.angle_gamma   90.00
#
_symmetry.space_group_name_H-M   'P 1'
#
loop_
_entity.id
_entity.type
_entity.pdbx_description
1 polymer ?
#
loop_
_entity_poly.entity_id
_entity_poly.type
_entity_poly.pdbx_seq_one_letter_code
_entity_poly.pdbx_strand_id
1 'polypeptide(L)'
;LYIHRSGRTARAEREGLSVMFICPEELFLYRKIIKTLNRNEDLQTFPIDITYLSNLKRRVRLASEISKLHHQVAKVANETNWYHKAAKELDIELDDNIRDIEKAKTANTKDIQKKEIQLRNELDLLLKQPLKYSSSLNISRSYPLLFGDPDQLASRRKNDMTALDELKHRS
;
A
#
# COMPACT_ATOMS: atom_id res chain seq x y z
N LEU A 1 -22.72 -1.44 11.95
CA LEU A 1 -21.70 -0.59 11.28
C LEU A 1 -21.38 -1.04 9.85
N TYR A 2 -21.19 -2.33 9.57
CA TYR A 2 -20.84 -2.84 8.22
C TYR A 2 -21.70 -2.25 7.09
N ILE A 3 -23.04 -2.35 7.18
CA ILE A 3 -23.98 -1.84 6.16
C ILE A 3 -23.77 -0.35 5.87
N HIS A 4 -23.57 0.47 6.90
CA HIS A 4 -23.35 1.91 6.73
C HIS A 4 -22.04 2.23 6.02
N ARG A 5 -21.03 1.37 6.15
CA ARG A 5 -19.73 1.54 5.49
C ARG A 5 -19.77 1.03 4.05
N SER A 6 -20.24 -0.20 3.85
CA SER A 6 -20.33 -0.82 2.51
C SER A 6 -21.35 -0.11 1.60
N GLY A 7 -22.45 0.40 2.18
CA GLY A 7 -23.48 1.15 1.47
C GLY A 7 -23.10 2.59 1.05
N ARG A 8 -21.83 3.02 1.21
CA ARG A 8 -21.31 4.30 0.68
C ARG A 8 -20.76 4.18 -0.75
N THR A 9 -20.66 2.95 -1.26
CA THR A 9 -20.17 2.60 -2.60
C THR A 9 -21.34 2.53 -3.61
N ALA A 10 -21.07 2.23 -4.89
CA ALA A 10 -22.09 2.01 -5.93
C ALA A 10 -23.06 3.19 -6.18
N ARG A 11 -22.54 4.35 -6.60
CA ARG A 11 -23.36 5.56 -6.89
C ARG A 11 -23.84 5.57 -8.34
N ALA A 12 -25.01 6.18 -8.58
CA ALA A 12 -25.57 6.39 -9.92
C ALA A 12 -25.64 5.08 -10.76
N GLU A 13 -26.19 4.02 -10.15
CA GLU A 13 -26.40 2.69 -10.77
C GLU A 13 -25.13 1.97 -11.28
N ARG A 14 -23.96 2.47 -10.89
CA ARG A 14 -22.67 1.81 -11.11
C ARG A 14 -22.36 0.87 -9.98
N GLU A 15 -21.65 -0.20 -10.29
CA GLU A 15 -21.18 -1.17 -9.29
C GLU A 15 -20.16 -0.53 -8.33
N GLY A 16 -20.14 -1.02 -7.10
CA GLY A 16 -19.25 -0.57 -6.03
C GLY A 16 -18.47 -1.72 -5.44
N LEU A 17 -17.25 -1.45 -4.99
CA LEU A 17 -16.38 -2.43 -4.35
C LEU A 17 -16.19 -2.08 -2.88
N SER A 18 -16.42 -3.05 -2.01
CA SER A 18 -16.10 -2.98 -0.59
C SER A 18 -15.24 -4.19 -0.22
N VAL A 19 -14.00 -3.96 0.21
CA VAL A 19 -13.07 -5.02 0.64
C VAL A 19 -12.97 -4.98 2.17
N MET A 20 -12.95 -6.15 2.78
CA MET A 20 -12.79 -6.30 4.23
C MET A 20 -11.55 -7.16 4.51
N PHE A 21 -10.71 -6.70 5.42
CA PHE A 21 -9.62 -7.49 5.99
C PHE A 21 -10.14 -8.17 7.26
N ILE A 22 -9.86 -9.46 7.41
CA ILE A 22 -10.33 -10.27 8.53
C ILE A 22 -9.12 -11.04 9.07
N CYS A 23 -8.77 -10.81 10.33
CA CYS A 23 -7.78 -11.65 11.01
C CYS A 23 -8.44 -12.95 11.51
N PRO A 24 -7.69 -14.05 11.71
CA PRO A 24 -8.23 -15.31 12.23
C PRO A 24 -9.04 -15.14 13.52
N GLU A 25 -8.58 -14.26 14.41
CA GLU A 25 -9.21 -13.94 15.69
C GLU A 25 -10.56 -13.23 15.52
N GLU A 26 -10.81 -12.60 14.37
CA GLU A 26 -12.01 -11.82 14.07
C GLU A 26 -13.06 -12.61 13.26
N LEU A 27 -12.79 -13.88 12.94
CA LEU A 27 -13.71 -14.71 12.15
C LEU A 27 -15.11 -14.79 12.75
N PHE A 28 -15.24 -14.77 14.07
CA PHE A 28 -16.55 -14.79 14.74
C PHE A 28 -17.37 -13.51 14.45
N LEU A 29 -16.71 -12.34 14.34
CA LEU A 29 -17.35 -11.08 14.00
C LEU A 29 -17.85 -11.11 12.56
N TYR A 30 -17.03 -11.63 11.65
CA TYR A 30 -17.42 -11.85 10.25
C TYR A 30 -18.66 -12.76 10.15
N ARG A 31 -18.65 -13.93 10.81
CA ARG A 31 -19.80 -14.85 10.81
C ARG A 31 -21.07 -14.21 11.37
N LYS A 32 -20.94 -13.36 12.40
CA LYS A 32 -22.07 -12.58 12.95
C LYS A 32 -22.64 -11.63 11.89
N ILE A 33 -21.80 -10.94 11.12
CA ILE A 33 -22.24 -10.05 10.04
C ILE A 33 -23.02 -10.82 8.97
N ILE A 34 -22.50 -11.96 8.49
CA ILE A 34 -23.17 -12.80 7.47
C ILE A 34 -24.55 -13.27 7.94
N LYS A 35 -24.64 -13.76 9.18
CA LYS A 35 -25.90 -14.18 9.79
C LYS A 35 -26.89 -13.01 9.93
N THR A 36 -26.43 -11.85 10.40
CA THR A 36 -27.29 -10.66 10.53
C THR A 36 -27.80 -10.16 9.18
N LEU A 37 -27.04 -10.35 8.10
CA LEU A 37 -27.44 -10.01 6.74
C LEU A 37 -28.31 -11.08 6.07
N ASN A 38 -28.63 -12.17 6.78
CA ASN A 38 -29.37 -13.32 6.28
C ASN A 38 -28.81 -13.87 4.95
N ARG A 39 -27.47 -13.89 4.84
CA ARG A 39 -26.77 -14.45 3.69
C ARG A 39 -26.43 -15.90 3.95
N ASN A 40 -26.76 -16.76 2.99
CA ASN A 40 -26.48 -18.21 3.06
C ASN A 40 -25.06 -18.54 2.57
N GLU A 41 -24.43 -17.63 1.84
CA GLU A 41 -23.10 -17.78 1.27
C GLU A 41 -22.10 -16.80 1.92
N ASP A 42 -20.84 -17.22 1.95
CA ASP A 42 -19.73 -16.37 2.36
C ASP A 42 -19.46 -15.27 1.34
N LEU A 43 -18.85 -14.16 1.79
CA LEU A 43 -18.34 -13.15 0.87
C LEU A 43 -17.25 -13.77 -0.01
N GLN A 44 -17.27 -13.43 -1.29
CA GLN A 44 -16.21 -13.82 -2.22
C GLN A 44 -14.85 -13.30 -1.74
N THR A 45 -13.86 -14.19 -1.73
CA THR A 45 -12.47 -13.82 -1.47
C THR A 45 -11.99 -12.87 -2.56
N PHE A 46 -11.44 -11.72 -2.16
CA PHE A 46 -10.88 -10.77 -3.11
C PHE A 46 -9.70 -11.43 -3.87
N PRO A 47 -9.69 -11.43 -5.21
CA PRO A 47 -8.64 -12.09 -5.97
C PRO A 47 -7.34 -11.28 -5.84
N ILE A 48 -6.33 -11.87 -5.19
CA ILE A 48 -5.01 -11.27 -5.00
C ILE A 48 -4.00 -12.04 -5.85
N ASP A 49 -3.27 -11.32 -6.70
CA ASP A 49 -2.13 -11.88 -7.42
C ASP A 49 -0.89 -11.91 -6.51
N ILE A 50 -0.54 -13.11 -6.05
CA ILE A 50 0.61 -13.34 -5.16
C ILE A 50 1.93 -13.07 -5.91
N THR A 51 1.98 -13.29 -7.22
CA THR A 51 3.18 -13.04 -8.04
C THR A 51 3.46 -11.56 -8.20
N TYR A 52 2.41 -10.73 -8.24
CA TYR A 52 2.53 -9.28 -8.16
C TYR A 52 3.08 -8.84 -6.78
N LEU A 53 2.58 -9.46 -5.71
CA LEU A 53 2.98 -9.13 -4.34
C LEU A 53 4.46 -9.43 -4.06
N SER A 54 5.03 -10.51 -4.60
CA SER A 54 6.43 -10.88 -4.36
C SER A 54 7.40 -9.82 -4.93
N ASN A 55 7.13 -9.33 -6.14
CA ASN A 55 7.89 -8.25 -6.78
C ASN A 55 7.76 -6.93 -6.01
N LEU A 56 6.55 -6.61 -5.53
CA LEU A 56 6.31 -5.43 -4.72
C LEU A 56 7.02 -5.50 -3.36
N LYS A 57 6.99 -6.67 -2.72
CA LYS A 57 7.62 -6.91 -1.41
C LYS A 57 9.12 -6.63 -1.45
N ARG A 58 9.81 -7.02 -2.53
CA ARG A 58 11.23 -6.69 -2.73
C ARG A 58 11.47 -5.18 -2.77
N ARG A 59 10.68 -4.44 -3.56
CA ARG A 59 10.79 -2.97 -3.67
C ARG A 59 10.53 -2.28 -2.34
N VAL A 60 9.47 -2.68 -1.63
CA VAL A 60 9.11 -2.12 -0.32
C VAL A 60 10.19 -2.41 0.72
N ARG A 61 10.78 -3.61 0.70
CA ARG A 61 11.88 -3.96 1.60
C ARG A 61 13.10 -3.04 1.38
N LEU A 62 13.52 -2.86 0.13
CA LEU A 62 14.63 -1.96 -0.21
C LEU A 62 14.33 -0.53 0.20
N ALA A 63 13.13 -0.02 -0.10
CA ALA A 63 12.70 1.32 0.30
C ALA A 63 12.72 1.51 1.83
N SER A 64 12.27 0.50 2.59
CA SER A 64 12.32 0.52 4.06
C SER A 64 13.76 0.51 4.58
N GLU A 65 14.66 -0.28 3.98
CA GLU A 65 16.08 -0.30 4.35
C GLU A 65 16.75 1.05 4.05
N ILE A 66 16.49 1.63 2.87
CA ILE A 66 16.97 2.98 2.51
C ILE A 66 16.48 4.01 3.53
N SER A 67 15.19 3.99 3.88
CA SER A 67 14.61 4.91 4.86
C SER A 67 15.28 4.79 6.24
N LYS A 68 15.59 3.56 6.67
CA LYS A 68 16.32 3.32 7.93
C LYS A 68 17.75 3.89 7.89
N LEU A 69 18.51 3.59 6.83
CA LEU A 69 19.89 4.09 6.69
C LEU A 69 19.91 5.62 6.60
N HIS A 70 19.00 6.19 5.82
CA HIS A 70 18.84 7.63 5.69
C HIS A 70 18.58 8.31 7.04
N HIS A 71 17.67 7.75 7.85
CA HIS A 71 17.41 8.27 9.19
C HIS A 71 18.59 8.13 10.14
N GLN A 72 19.39 7.06 10.05
CA GLN A 72 20.60 6.91 10.85
C GLN A 72 21.64 7.98 10.53
N VAL A 73 21.88 8.23 9.24
CA VAL A 73 22.80 9.28 8.77
C VAL A 73 22.31 10.66 9.22
N ALA A 74 21.02 10.96 9.01
CA ALA A 74 20.43 12.23 9.40
C ALA A 74 20.49 12.47 10.91
N LYS A 75 20.30 11.41 11.72
CA LYS A 75 20.42 11.48 13.17
C LYS A 75 21.84 11.88 13.59
N VAL A 76 22.86 11.21 13.06
CA VAL A 76 24.25 11.51 13.38
C VAL A 76 24.59 12.94 12.97
N ALA A 77 24.24 13.35 11.74
CA ALA A 77 24.49 14.70 11.25
C ALA A 77 23.78 15.78 12.10
N ASN A 78 22.57 15.50 12.58
CA ASN A 78 21.84 16.42 13.45
C ASN A 78 22.48 16.51 14.84
N GLU A 79 22.93 15.39 15.42
CA GLU A 79 23.68 15.39 16.68
C GLU A 79 24.97 16.23 16.57
N THR A 80 25.80 15.99 15.55
CA THR A 80 27.06 16.74 15.34
C THR A 80 26.80 18.23 15.13
N ASN A 81 25.80 18.57 14.30
CA ASN A 81 25.43 19.97 14.09
C ASN A 81 24.91 20.64 15.36
N TRP A 82 24.17 19.91 16.20
CA TRP A 82 23.70 20.41 17.48
C TRP A 82 24.88 20.72 18.43
N TYR A 83 25.85 19.81 18.56
CA TYR A 83 27.05 20.04 19.37
C TYR A 83 27.84 21.27 18.91
N HIS A 84 28.12 21.36 17.61
CA HIS A 84 28.84 22.52 17.06
C HIS A 84 28.08 23.84 17.27
N LYS A 85 26.76 23.83 17.08
CA LYS A 85 25.94 25.03 17.25
C LYS A 85 25.90 25.48 18.70
N ALA A 86 25.70 24.56 19.64
CA ALA A 86 25.67 24.88 21.07
C ALA A 86 27.02 25.41 21.57
N ALA A 87 28.13 24.79 21.16
CA ALA A 87 29.48 25.25 21.50
C ALA A 87 29.73 26.68 20.99
N LYS A 88 29.31 26.97 19.76
CA LYS A 88 29.42 28.31 19.15
C LYS A 88 28.54 29.35 19.86
N GLU A 89 27.34 28.99 20.29
CA GLU A 89 26.44 29.91 21.01
C GLU A 89 26.93 30.23 22.43
N LEU A 90 27.67 29.30 23.04
CA LEU A 90 28.24 29.49 24.38
C LEU A 90 29.68 30.06 24.36
N ASP A 91 30.27 30.22 23.18
CA ASP A 91 31.68 30.60 22.98
C ASP A 91 32.66 29.68 23.72
N ILE A 92 32.37 28.37 23.69
CA ILE A 92 33.16 27.32 24.34
C ILE A 92 33.77 26.40 23.27
N GLU A 93 35.00 25.94 23.48
CA GLU A 93 35.62 24.93 22.62
C GLU A 93 35.08 23.52 22.91
N LEU A 94 34.84 22.74 21.85
CA LEU A 94 34.48 21.33 21.97
C LEU A 94 35.65 20.51 22.50
N ASP A 95 35.38 19.70 23.53
CA ASP A 95 36.34 18.77 24.14
C ASP A 95 36.91 17.77 23.11
N ASP A 96 38.17 17.41 23.27
CA ASP A 96 38.89 16.54 22.33
C ASP A 96 38.30 15.11 22.30
N ASN A 97 37.74 14.64 23.41
CA ASN A 97 37.01 13.36 23.44
C ASN A 97 35.77 13.39 22.52
N ILE A 98 35.05 14.51 22.47
CA ILE A 98 33.86 14.67 21.62
C ILE A 98 34.30 14.66 20.15
N ARG A 99 35.40 15.34 19.81
CA ARG A 99 35.96 15.35 18.46
C ARG A 99 36.36 13.97 17.97
N ASP A 100 36.94 13.14 18.83
CA ASP A 100 37.32 11.77 18.46
C ASP A 100 36.11 10.85 18.26
N ILE A 101 35.05 11.03 19.06
CA ILE A 101 33.75 10.37 18.86
C ILE A 101 33.13 10.79 17.51
N GLU A 102 33.22 12.07 17.13
CA GLU A 102 32.73 12.57 15.84
C GLU A 102 33.49 11.96 14.66
N LYS A 103 34.82 11.85 14.74
CA LYS A 103 35.63 11.19 13.70
C LYS A 103 35.20 9.74 13.49
N ALA A 104 35.01 8.99 14.58
CA ALA A 104 34.55 7.60 14.53
C ALA A 104 33.13 7.50 13.94
N LYS A 105 32.19 8.35 14.38
CA LYS A 105 30.82 8.43 13.83
C LYS A 105 30.83 8.79 12.34
N THR A 106 31.72 9.69 11.92
CA THR A 106 31.83 10.14 10.52
C THR A 106 32.32 9.02 9.60
N ALA A 107 33.32 8.24 10.02
CA ALA A 107 33.78 7.09 9.27
C ALA A 107 32.66 6.06 9.06
N ASN A 108 31.94 5.70 10.13
CA ASN A 108 30.81 4.78 10.07
C ASN A 108 29.67 5.33 9.18
N THR A 109 29.38 6.63 9.28
CA THR A 109 28.33 7.29 8.48
C THR A 109 28.64 7.25 6.98
N LYS A 110 29.91 7.39 6.58
CA LYS A 110 30.32 7.27 5.17
C LYS A 110 30.04 5.88 4.60
N ASP A 111 30.27 4.83 5.37
CA ASP A 111 30.01 3.47 4.91
C ASP A 111 28.50 3.16 4.85
N ILE A 112 27.72 3.69 5.79
CA ILE A 112 26.25 3.65 5.74
C ILE A 112 25.73 4.38 4.50
N GLN A 113 26.26 5.56 4.17
CA GLN A 113 25.89 6.33 2.98
C GLN A 113 26.24 5.58 1.68
N LYS A 114 27.41 4.94 1.59
CA LYS A 114 27.78 4.10 0.44
C LYS A 114 26.76 2.98 0.25
N LYS A 115 26.38 2.30 1.34
CA LYS A 115 25.36 1.24 1.31
C LYS A 115 24.00 1.79 0.89
N GLU A 116 23.59 2.95 1.40
CA GLU A 116 22.34 3.61 1.01
C GLU A 116 22.30 3.90 -0.50
N ILE A 117 23.38 4.42 -1.07
CA ILE A 117 23.50 4.69 -2.52
C ILE A 117 23.40 3.39 -3.33
N GLN A 118 24.07 2.32 -2.89
CA GLN A 118 23.98 1.01 -3.55
C GLN A 118 22.54 0.49 -3.58
N LEU A 119 21.81 0.56 -2.46
CA LEU A 119 20.42 0.14 -2.38
C LEU A 119 19.49 1.03 -3.19
N ARG A 120 19.73 2.34 -3.24
CA ARG A 120 18.98 3.28 -4.09
C ARG A 120 19.14 2.92 -5.57
N ASN A 121 20.35 2.59 -6.01
CA ASN A 121 20.60 2.15 -7.39
C ASN A 121 19.88 0.83 -7.70
N GLU A 122 19.91 -0.15 -6.78
CA GLU A 122 19.15 -1.40 -6.94
C GLU A 122 17.65 -1.12 -7.04
N LEU A 123 17.11 -0.28 -6.17
CA LEU A 123 15.71 0.09 -6.18
C LEU A 123 15.33 0.80 -7.49
N ASP A 124 16.15 1.72 -7.98
CA ASP A 124 15.92 2.43 -9.23
C ASP A 124 15.88 1.48 -10.45
N LEU A 125 16.78 0.50 -10.47
CA LEU A 125 16.75 -0.58 -11.48
C LEU A 125 15.45 -1.37 -11.42
N LEU A 126 14.96 -1.71 -10.22
CA LEU A 126 13.68 -2.41 -10.07
C LEU A 126 12.50 -1.52 -10.46
N LEU A 127 12.52 -0.23 -10.13
CA LEU A 127 11.43 0.70 -10.47
C LEU A 127 11.28 0.89 -11.98
N LYS A 128 12.38 0.83 -12.74
CA LYS A 128 12.36 0.83 -14.21
C LYS A 128 11.71 -0.40 -14.82
N GLN A 129 11.66 -1.51 -14.09
CA GLN A 129 10.99 -2.73 -14.56
C GLN A 129 9.46 -2.61 -14.34
N PRO A 130 8.62 -2.86 -15.36
CA PRO A 130 7.18 -2.88 -15.16
C PRO A 130 6.79 -4.05 -14.25
N LEU A 131 5.83 -3.81 -13.36
CA LEU A 131 5.24 -4.89 -12.57
C LEU A 131 4.40 -5.75 -13.51
N LYS A 132 4.74 -7.03 -13.62
CA LYS A 132 3.97 -8.00 -14.41
C LYS A 132 2.84 -8.55 -13.53
N TYR A 133 1.62 -8.48 -14.04
CA TYR A 133 0.49 -9.24 -13.50
C TYR A 133 0.54 -10.65 -14.11
N SER A 134 0.12 -11.66 -13.35
CA SER A 134 -0.19 -12.97 -13.92
C SER A 134 -1.31 -12.79 -14.94
N SER A 135 -1.11 -13.28 -16.16
CA SER A 135 -2.06 -13.19 -17.28
C SER A 135 -3.42 -13.84 -16.99
N SER A 136 -3.55 -14.60 -15.90
CA SER A 136 -4.80 -15.19 -15.44
C SER A 136 -5.74 -14.20 -14.75
N LEU A 137 -5.26 -13.05 -14.30
CA LEU A 137 -6.09 -11.97 -13.79
C LEU A 137 -6.06 -10.84 -14.80
N ASN A 138 -7.08 -10.78 -15.67
CA ASN A 138 -7.40 -9.58 -16.46
C ASN A 138 -7.88 -8.45 -15.54
N ILE A 139 -7.01 -8.01 -14.62
CA ILE A 139 -7.18 -6.77 -13.89
C ILE A 139 -6.83 -5.68 -14.89
N SER A 140 -7.83 -5.30 -15.68
CA SER A 140 -7.87 -4.02 -16.36
C SER A 140 -7.61 -2.91 -15.31
N ARG A 141 -7.40 -1.68 -15.75
CA ARG A 141 -7.32 -0.50 -14.85
C ARG A 141 -8.59 -0.31 -13.98
N SER A 142 -9.64 -1.11 -14.23
CA SER A 142 -10.79 -1.31 -13.36
C SER A 142 -10.57 -2.49 -12.40
N TYR A 143 -10.82 -2.22 -11.12
CA TYR A 143 -10.83 -3.23 -10.06
C TYR A 143 -11.67 -4.45 -10.46
N PRO A 144 -11.29 -5.67 -10.04
CA PRO A 144 -12.10 -6.85 -10.26
C PRO A 144 -13.43 -6.69 -9.50
N LEU A 145 -14.47 -6.30 -10.23
CA LEU A 145 -15.83 -6.25 -9.71
C LEU A 145 -16.39 -7.68 -9.73
N LEU A 146 -17.32 -7.97 -8.83
CA LEU A 146 -18.00 -9.27 -8.71
C LEU A 146 -18.61 -9.77 -10.04
N PHE A 147 -18.85 -8.87 -10.98
CA PHE A 147 -19.46 -9.16 -12.27
C PHE A 147 -18.52 -9.04 -13.48
N GLY A 148 -17.21 -8.91 -13.27
CA GLY A 148 -16.21 -8.82 -14.34
C GLY A 148 -15.95 -7.38 -14.82
N ASP A 149 -15.22 -7.26 -15.93
CA ASP A 149 -14.80 -5.96 -16.49
C ASP A 149 -16.02 -5.07 -16.78
N PRO A 150 -16.09 -3.81 -16.27
CA PRO A 150 -17.24 -2.93 -16.50
C PRO A 150 -17.64 -2.76 -17.97
N ASP A 151 -16.69 -2.89 -18.91
CA ASP A 151 -16.97 -2.84 -20.35
C ASP A 151 -17.77 -4.06 -20.85
N GLN A 152 -17.57 -5.24 -20.24
CA GLN A 152 -18.34 -6.44 -20.56
C GLN A 152 -19.75 -6.38 -19.98
N LEU A 153 -19.93 -5.72 -18.83
CA LEU A 153 -21.25 -5.53 -18.20
C LEU A 153 -22.12 -4.51 -18.90
N ALA A 154 -21.53 -3.42 -19.40
CA ALA A 154 -22.22 -2.45 -20.24
C ALA A 154 -22.78 -3.10 -21.52
N SER A 155 -22.08 -4.11 -22.04
CA SER A 155 -22.50 -4.91 -23.19
C SER A 155 -23.65 -5.87 -22.85
N ARG A 156 -23.63 -6.45 -21.64
CA ARG A 156 -24.67 -7.36 -21.13
C ARG A 156 -25.99 -6.65 -20.83
N ARG A 157 -25.94 -5.46 -20.19
CA ARG A 157 -27.14 -4.66 -19.88
C ARG A 157 -27.88 -4.13 -21.12
N LYS A 158 -27.24 -4.06 -22.29
CA LYS A 158 -27.95 -3.72 -23.55
C LYS A 158 -28.89 -4.83 -24.03
N ASN A 159 -28.67 -6.07 -23.58
CA ASN A 159 -29.45 -7.23 -24.00
C ASN A 159 -30.51 -7.65 -22.96
N ASP A 160 -30.49 -7.04 -21.77
CA ASP A 160 -31.49 -7.28 -20.73
C ASP A 160 -32.64 -6.29 -20.91
N MET A 161 -33.87 -6.80 -21.02
CA MET A 161 -35.09 -6.00 -21.13
C MET A 161 -35.16 -4.99 -19.98
N THR A 162 -35.38 -3.72 -20.31
CA THR A 162 -35.47 -2.66 -19.33
C THR A 162 -36.73 -2.84 -18.47
N ALA A 163 -36.68 -2.50 -17.19
CA ALA A 163 -37.86 -2.53 -16.30
C ALA A 163 -39.04 -1.67 -16.83
N LEU A 164 -38.76 -0.70 -17.69
CA LEU A 164 -39.73 0.10 -18.43
C LEU A 164 -40.48 -0.69 -19.53
N ASP A 165 -39.84 -1.71 -20.11
CA ASP A 165 -40.44 -2.56 -21.13
C ASP A 165 -41.33 -3.65 -20.51
N GLU A 166 -41.02 -4.11 -19.28
CA GLU A 166 -41.90 -5.01 -18.51
C GLU A 166 -43.24 -4.34 -18.13
N LEU A 167 -43.25 -3.02 -17.93
CA LEU A 167 -44.47 -2.25 -17.63
C LEU A 167 -45.38 -2.07 -18.84
N LYS A 168 -44.84 -2.09 -20.06
CA LYS A 168 -45.63 -1.96 -21.31
C LYS A 168 -46.36 -3.24 -21.70
N HIS A 169 -45.94 -4.40 -21.20
CA HIS A 169 -46.62 -5.68 -21.43
C HIS A 169 -47.76 -5.96 -20.43
N ARG A 170 -48.04 -5.03 -19.51
CA ARG A 170 -49.13 -5.13 -18.53
C ARG A 170 -50.28 -4.13 -18.75
N SER A 171 -50.30 -3.37 -19.84
CA SER A 171 -51.45 -2.52 -20.23
C SER A 171 -52.27 -3.13 -21.34
#